data_AF-A0A2W0BTI9-F1
#
_entry.id   AF-A0A2W0BTI9-F1
#
_cell.length_a   1.000
_cell.length_b   1.000
_cell.length_c   1.000
_cell.angle_alpha   90.00
_cell.angle_beta   90.00
_cell.angle_gamma   90.00
#
_symmetry.space_group_name_H-M   'P 1'
#
loop_
_entity.id
_entity.type
_entity.pdbx_description
1 polymer ?
#
loop_
_entity_poly.entity_id
_entity_poly.type
_entity_poly.pdbx_seq_one_letter_code
_entity_poly.pdbx_strand_id
1 'polypeptide(L)'
;MKKLALSAVLLAAFSPLLLAGQTERISLFDSYVTVNADGSMLVCETIEVQAAGQNIRHGIYRDFPTRYHDLLGNQYNVGFQIVGVERNRSSEPYHIGTIDHGVRVYFGDSRLMLPSGTYTYTFTYTTNRQLGFFADHDELYWNVTGNRWQFPIDVATATVVLPEQVRQADLGLDGYTGFRGERGKLLTHTRNAENNPQFRAEHLAPGQGLTIVVSWPKGLILPPSTQQKLNWFIADNRAVAVGLAGLALVLLYYFAVWNMVGRDPAAGTIVPLYEPPDNMSPAAMRYLERMNFDNQAFASLIIDLAAKGYLTIDRDASLTYRLIRKPSFVEADKALSPDEKLLAKKLFENGSTVSLDRQNYNLLHRARKAVQLSLRATMEKIDFLTNSQYMWPGVLLTLATIGAVVLLGQTFSTMAALFMAVWLTFWSLGVYGLLTAVVKAWKATISGKPIAGIGAFVLTLFSLPFLAGECFGIYILYQS
;
A
#
# COMPACT_ATOMS: atom_id res chain seq x y z
N MET A 1 -58.70 -19.44 -71.80
CA MET A 1 -58.61 -20.64 -70.93
C MET A 1 -57.16 -21.11 -70.91
N LYS A 2 -56.40 -20.81 -69.85
CA LYS A 2 -55.08 -21.39 -69.50
C LYS A 2 -54.64 -20.68 -68.20
N LYS A 3 -55.26 -21.08 -67.10
CA LYS A 3 -54.90 -20.71 -65.73
C LYS A 3 -54.97 -21.98 -64.89
N LEU A 4 -54.13 -22.06 -63.86
CA LEU A 4 -54.14 -23.03 -62.75
C LEU A 4 -53.46 -24.37 -63.02
N ALA A 5 -52.12 -24.42 -62.99
CA ALA A 5 -51.37 -25.60 -62.51
C ALA A 5 -49.86 -25.32 -62.40
N LEU A 6 -49.42 -24.18 -61.87
CA LEU A 6 -47.99 -24.00 -61.58
C LEU A 6 -47.72 -22.94 -60.51
N SER A 7 -48.38 -23.03 -59.35
CA SER A 7 -48.08 -22.16 -58.21
C SER A 7 -48.21 -22.84 -56.84
N ALA A 8 -48.31 -24.17 -56.79
CA ALA A 8 -48.55 -24.90 -55.52
C ALA A 8 -47.38 -25.78 -55.05
N VAL A 9 -46.22 -25.78 -55.74
CA VAL A 9 -45.08 -26.67 -55.39
C VAL A 9 -43.83 -25.91 -54.92
N LEU A 10 -43.83 -24.58 -54.96
CA LEU A 10 -42.67 -23.76 -54.55
C LEU A 10 -42.89 -22.93 -53.27
N LEU A 11 -43.80 -23.34 -52.39
CA LEU A 11 -44.07 -22.65 -51.12
C LEU A 11 -44.07 -23.57 -49.88
N ALA A 12 -43.53 -24.79 -49.99
CA ALA A 12 -43.50 -25.76 -48.88
C ALA A 12 -42.09 -26.19 -48.42
N ALA A 13 -41.01 -25.57 -48.91
CA ALA A 13 -39.63 -25.98 -48.61
C ALA A 13 -38.80 -24.96 -47.80
N PHE A 14 -39.40 -23.88 -47.31
CA PHE A 14 -38.78 -23.01 -46.31
C PHE A 14 -39.71 -22.93 -45.10
N SER A 15 -39.85 -24.05 -44.39
CA SER A 15 -39.95 -23.93 -42.95
C SER A 15 -38.57 -23.46 -42.50
N PRO A 16 -38.38 -22.24 -41.98
CA PRO A 16 -37.24 -22.04 -41.12
C PRO A 16 -37.46 -23.06 -40.01
N LEU A 17 -36.64 -24.12 -39.96
CA LEU A 17 -36.38 -24.74 -38.68
C LEU A 17 -35.96 -23.56 -37.80
N LEU A 18 -36.87 -23.13 -36.92
CA LEU A 18 -36.49 -22.47 -35.70
C LEU A 18 -35.55 -23.46 -35.01
N LEU A 19 -34.27 -23.41 -35.37
CA LEU A 19 -33.21 -23.65 -34.42
C LEU A 19 -33.46 -22.61 -33.34
N ALA A 20 -34.31 -22.96 -32.38
CA ALA A 20 -34.27 -22.33 -31.08
C ALA A 20 -32.83 -22.51 -30.64
N GLY A 21 -32.02 -21.47 -30.83
CA GLY A 21 -30.67 -21.42 -30.31
C GLY A 21 -30.82 -21.62 -28.81
N GLN A 22 -30.50 -22.81 -28.32
CA GLN A 22 -30.62 -23.10 -26.91
C GLN A 22 -29.77 -22.06 -26.18
N THR A 23 -30.36 -21.32 -25.24
CA THR A 23 -29.60 -20.32 -24.47
C THR A 23 -28.72 -21.05 -23.48
N GLU A 24 -27.46 -20.63 -23.37
CA GLU A 24 -26.53 -21.20 -22.40
C GLU A 24 -27.04 -20.96 -20.98
N ARG A 25 -27.06 -22.05 -20.20
CA ARG A 25 -27.59 -22.07 -18.83
C ARG A 25 -27.02 -23.24 -18.05
N ILE A 26 -27.12 -23.15 -16.74
CA ILE A 26 -26.88 -24.26 -15.83
C ILE A 26 -28.25 -24.85 -15.48
N SER A 27 -28.57 -26.03 -16.00
CA SER A 27 -29.85 -26.69 -15.72
C SER A 27 -29.91 -27.22 -14.29
N LEU A 28 -28.78 -27.69 -13.77
CA LEU A 28 -28.65 -28.17 -12.40
C LEU A 28 -27.30 -27.77 -11.82
N PHE A 29 -27.31 -27.20 -10.62
CA PHE A 29 -26.14 -27.03 -9.78
C PHE A 29 -26.41 -27.77 -8.46
N ASP A 30 -25.86 -28.96 -8.28
CA ASP A 30 -25.96 -29.71 -7.04
C ASP A 30 -24.63 -29.67 -6.27
N SER A 31 -24.68 -29.32 -5.00
CA SER A 31 -23.51 -29.28 -4.12
C SER A 31 -23.67 -30.23 -2.95
N TYR A 32 -22.84 -31.26 -2.92
CA TYR A 32 -22.78 -32.21 -1.83
C TYR A 32 -21.59 -31.89 -0.92
N VAL A 33 -21.88 -31.47 0.30
CA VAL A 33 -20.92 -30.90 1.24
C VAL A 33 -20.78 -31.84 2.44
N THR A 34 -19.64 -32.52 2.55
CA THR A 34 -19.30 -33.33 3.72
C THR A 34 -18.41 -32.53 4.66
N VAL A 35 -18.87 -32.32 5.89
CA VAL A 35 -18.10 -31.69 6.97
C VAL A 35 -17.43 -32.80 7.79
N ASN A 36 -16.11 -32.71 7.97
CA ASN A 36 -15.33 -33.66 8.75
C ASN A 36 -15.16 -33.18 10.21
N ALA A 37 -14.89 -34.11 11.14
CA ALA A 37 -14.75 -33.80 12.56
C ALA A 37 -13.60 -32.83 12.90
N ASP A 38 -12.60 -32.71 12.02
CA ASP A 38 -11.48 -31.76 12.14
C ASP A 38 -11.81 -30.36 11.57
N GLY A 39 -13.03 -30.15 11.09
CA GLY A 39 -13.50 -28.90 10.49
C GLY A 39 -13.06 -28.68 9.05
N SER A 40 -12.42 -29.67 8.42
CA SER A 40 -12.24 -29.69 6.96
C SER A 40 -13.54 -30.10 6.27
N MET A 41 -13.66 -29.77 4.98
CA MET A 41 -14.81 -30.11 4.16
C MET A 41 -14.36 -30.76 2.86
N LEU A 42 -15.08 -31.79 2.44
CA LEU A 42 -15.04 -32.34 1.10
C LEU A 42 -16.30 -31.91 0.37
N VAL A 43 -16.14 -31.20 -0.76
CA VAL A 43 -17.25 -30.71 -1.56
C VAL A 43 -17.22 -31.38 -2.92
N CYS A 44 -18.35 -31.95 -3.34
CA CYS A 44 -18.57 -32.49 -4.67
C CYS A 44 -19.70 -31.69 -5.33
N GLU A 45 -19.39 -30.97 -6.40
CA GLU A 45 -20.35 -30.18 -7.16
C GLU A 45 -20.67 -30.89 -8.47
N THR A 46 -21.95 -31.14 -8.75
CA THR A 46 -22.44 -31.65 -10.03
C THR A 46 -23.14 -30.50 -10.77
N ILE A 47 -22.56 -30.09 -11.90
CA ILE A 47 -22.99 -28.93 -12.66
C ILE A 47 -23.39 -29.39 -14.07
N GLU A 48 -24.69 -29.40 -14.34
CA GLU A 48 -25.22 -29.68 -15.67
C GLU A 48 -25.41 -28.39 -16.46
N VAL A 49 -24.78 -28.32 -17.64
CA VAL A 49 -24.79 -27.12 -18.47
C VAL A 49 -25.31 -27.43 -19.86
N GLN A 50 -26.10 -26.50 -20.39
CA GLN A 50 -26.47 -26.46 -21.79
C GLN A 50 -25.48 -25.56 -22.54
N ALA A 51 -24.59 -26.16 -23.33
CA ALA A 51 -23.66 -25.43 -24.19
C ALA A 51 -24.31 -25.12 -25.54
N ALA A 52 -24.29 -23.85 -25.93
CA ALA A 52 -24.78 -23.38 -27.23
C ALA A 52 -23.66 -22.96 -28.18
N GLY A 53 -22.41 -23.10 -27.74
CA GLY A 53 -21.23 -22.68 -28.49
C GLY A 53 -21.02 -21.15 -28.51
N GLN A 54 -21.64 -20.40 -27.58
CA GLN A 54 -21.51 -18.95 -27.50
C GLN A 54 -20.39 -18.55 -26.51
N ASN A 55 -20.63 -18.69 -25.21
CA ASN A 55 -19.64 -18.45 -24.16
C ASN A 55 -19.07 -19.77 -23.61
N ILE A 56 -19.83 -20.87 -23.65
CA ILE A 56 -19.37 -22.22 -23.30
C ILE A 56 -18.75 -22.87 -24.54
N ARG A 57 -17.55 -22.38 -24.92
CA ARG A 57 -16.82 -22.84 -26.12
C ARG A 57 -15.69 -23.82 -25.83
N HIS A 58 -15.11 -23.75 -24.63
CA HIS A 58 -13.97 -24.59 -24.23
C HIS A 58 -14.25 -25.33 -22.91
N GLY A 59 -15.51 -25.31 -22.46
CA GLY A 59 -15.95 -25.77 -21.14
C GLY A 59 -16.37 -24.61 -20.24
N ILE A 60 -16.39 -24.85 -18.94
CA ILE A 60 -16.92 -23.93 -17.91
C ILE A 60 -15.83 -23.49 -16.93
N TYR A 61 -16.18 -22.67 -15.95
CA TYR A 61 -15.25 -22.24 -14.91
C TYR A 61 -15.94 -22.22 -13.54
N ARG A 62 -15.19 -22.45 -12.47
CA ARG A 62 -15.65 -22.33 -11.10
C ARG A 62 -14.77 -21.37 -10.32
N ASP A 63 -15.38 -20.32 -9.78
CA ASP A 63 -14.69 -19.36 -8.92
C ASP A 63 -14.76 -19.81 -7.47
N PHE A 64 -13.62 -19.82 -6.77
CA PHE A 64 -13.56 -20.13 -5.36
C PHE A 64 -12.79 -19.03 -4.61
N PRO A 65 -13.45 -18.24 -3.75
CA PRO A 65 -12.75 -17.28 -2.91
C PRO A 65 -11.90 -18.01 -1.88
N THR A 66 -10.60 -17.70 -1.85
CA THR A 66 -9.63 -18.30 -0.91
C THR A 66 -9.18 -17.33 0.17
N ARG A 67 -9.51 -16.04 0.03
CA ARG A 67 -9.06 -14.96 0.92
C ARG A 67 -10.26 -14.21 1.48
N TYR A 68 -10.31 -14.08 2.79
CA TYR A 68 -11.40 -13.49 3.55
C TYR A 68 -10.88 -12.54 4.63
N HIS A 69 -11.79 -11.79 5.25
CA HIS A 69 -11.49 -10.95 6.40
C HIS A 69 -12.36 -11.36 7.59
N ASP A 70 -11.77 -11.36 8.79
CA ASP A 70 -12.52 -11.54 10.03
C ASP A 70 -13.21 -10.22 10.46
N LEU A 71 -13.95 -10.26 11.58
CA LEU A 71 -14.66 -9.09 12.13
C LEU A 71 -13.73 -7.94 12.54
N LEU A 72 -12.46 -8.23 12.81
CA LEU A 72 -11.44 -7.23 13.16
C LEU A 72 -10.71 -6.71 11.92
N GLY A 73 -11.09 -7.17 10.72
CA GLY A 73 -10.46 -6.81 9.46
C GLY A 73 -9.14 -7.54 9.18
N ASN A 74 -8.78 -8.57 9.95
CA ASN A 74 -7.59 -9.37 9.66
C ASN A 74 -7.85 -10.27 8.46
N GLN A 75 -6.89 -10.32 7.53
CA GLN A 75 -6.97 -11.26 6.43
C GLN A 75 -6.72 -12.68 6.94
N TYR A 76 -7.52 -13.62 6.45
CA TYR A 76 -7.29 -15.05 6.62
C TYR A 76 -7.52 -15.81 5.32
N ASN A 77 -6.77 -16.89 5.13
CA ASN A 77 -6.87 -17.71 3.92
C ASN A 77 -7.45 -19.10 4.23
N VAL A 78 -8.36 -19.56 3.39
CA VAL A 78 -8.89 -20.92 3.47
C VAL A 78 -8.06 -21.85 2.59
N GLY A 79 -7.92 -23.10 3.02
CA GLY A 79 -7.34 -24.15 2.19
C GLY A 79 -8.25 -24.45 0.99
N PHE A 80 -7.64 -24.75 -0.15
CA PHE A 80 -8.37 -25.16 -1.35
C PHE A 80 -7.49 -26.12 -2.14
N GLN A 81 -7.89 -27.38 -2.20
CA GLN A 81 -7.18 -28.42 -2.93
C GLN A 81 -8.15 -29.20 -3.80
N ILE A 82 -7.90 -29.18 -5.10
CA ILE A 82 -8.69 -29.93 -6.09
C ILE A 82 -8.38 -31.42 -5.94
N VAL A 83 -9.43 -32.23 -5.85
CA VAL A 83 -9.35 -33.70 -5.85
C VAL A 83 -9.53 -34.21 -7.27
N GLY A 84 -10.52 -33.69 -8.02
CA GLY A 84 -10.76 -34.11 -9.40
C GLY A 84 -11.78 -33.25 -10.14
N VAL A 85 -11.68 -33.27 -11.46
CA VAL A 85 -12.66 -32.67 -12.39
C VAL A 85 -13.02 -33.74 -13.42
N GLU A 86 -14.31 -33.96 -13.61
CA GLU A 86 -14.83 -34.87 -14.62
C GLU A 86 -15.86 -34.17 -15.50
N ARG A 87 -15.94 -34.58 -16.76
CA ARG A 87 -17.02 -34.25 -17.69
C ARG A 87 -17.63 -35.53 -18.21
N ASN A 88 -18.94 -35.69 -18.05
CA ASN A 88 -19.69 -36.89 -18.41
C ASN A 88 -19.03 -38.17 -17.83
N ARG A 89 -18.64 -38.12 -16.55
CA ARG A 89 -17.98 -39.21 -15.80
C ARG A 89 -16.59 -39.63 -16.32
N SER A 90 -15.98 -38.81 -17.17
CA SER A 90 -14.62 -39.01 -17.67
C SER A 90 -13.75 -37.88 -17.17
N SER A 91 -12.48 -38.18 -16.82
CA SER A 91 -11.54 -37.17 -16.36
C SER A 91 -11.41 -36.00 -17.35
N GLU A 92 -11.52 -34.78 -16.85
CA GLU A 92 -11.47 -33.56 -17.64
C GLU A 92 -10.22 -32.73 -17.24
N PRO A 93 -9.45 -32.22 -18.21
CA PRO A 93 -8.34 -31.32 -17.92
C PRO A 93 -8.84 -30.04 -17.25
N TYR A 94 -8.04 -29.46 -16.37
CA TYR A 94 -8.37 -28.19 -15.75
C TYR A 94 -7.13 -27.30 -15.60
N HIS A 95 -7.38 -26.00 -15.46
CA HIS A 95 -6.34 -25.01 -15.20
C HIS A 95 -6.81 -24.01 -14.14
N ILE A 96 -5.91 -23.59 -13.25
CA ILE A 96 -6.20 -22.65 -12.16
C ILE A 96 -5.64 -21.27 -12.52
N GLY A 97 -6.52 -20.29 -12.67
CA GLY A 97 -6.18 -18.88 -12.76
C GLY A 97 -6.36 -18.16 -11.42
N THR A 98 -5.62 -17.06 -11.22
CA THR A 98 -5.81 -16.18 -10.05
C THR A 98 -6.87 -15.13 -10.35
N ILE A 99 -7.76 -14.89 -9.39
CA ILE A 99 -8.74 -13.80 -9.44
C ILE A 99 -8.69 -12.98 -8.15
N ASP A 100 -9.44 -11.88 -8.13
CA ASP A 100 -9.59 -11.08 -6.93
C ASP A 100 -10.22 -11.92 -5.79
N HIS A 101 -9.54 -11.90 -4.63
CA HIS A 101 -9.83 -12.68 -3.43
C HIS A 101 -9.92 -14.21 -3.60
N GLY A 102 -9.40 -14.80 -4.68
CA GLY A 102 -9.53 -16.25 -4.88
C GLY A 102 -8.86 -16.81 -6.12
N VAL A 103 -9.39 -17.96 -6.55
CA VAL A 103 -8.97 -18.65 -7.78
C VAL A 103 -10.17 -18.90 -8.68
N ARG A 104 -9.90 -19.01 -9.98
CA ARG A 104 -10.85 -19.49 -10.99
C ARG A 104 -10.31 -20.78 -11.58
N VAL A 105 -11.06 -21.86 -11.45
CA VAL A 105 -10.73 -23.15 -12.03
C VAL A 105 -11.47 -23.29 -13.35
N TYR A 106 -10.76 -23.37 -14.45
CA TYR A 106 -11.33 -23.62 -15.77
C TYR A 106 -11.40 -25.12 -16.01
N PHE A 107 -12.55 -25.63 -16.44
CA PHE A 107 -12.76 -27.02 -16.79
C PHE A 107 -12.74 -27.13 -18.31
N GLY A 108 -11.77 -27.86 -18.85
CA GLY A 108 -11.60 -28.08 -20.28
C GLY A 108 -10.25 -27.61 -20.83
N ASP A 109 -10.07 -27.80 -22.13
CA ASP A 109 -8.84 -27.49 -22.87
C ASP A 109 -9.10 -26.34 -23.84
N SER A 110 -8.32 -25.25 -23.71
CA SER A 110 -8.43 -24.08 -24.58
C SER A 110 -8.15 -24.37 -26.05
N ARG A 111 -7.54 -25.51 -26.38
CA ARG A 111 -7.23 -25.95 -27.76
C ARG A 111 -8.40 -26.67 -28.42
N LEU A 112 -9.38 -27.14 -27.65
CA LEU A 112 -10.49 -27.95 -28.14
C LEU A 112 -11.79 -27.14 -28.05
N MET A 113 -12.55 -27.13 -29.13
CA MET A 113 -13.90 -26.56 -29.13
C MET A 113 -14.90 -27.59 -28.62
N LEU A 114 -15.74 -27.16 -27.68
CA LEU A 114 -16.86 -27.91 -27.15
C LEU A 114 -18.05 -27.78 -28.11
N PRO A 115 -18.55 -28.89 -28.69
CA PRO A 115 -19.77 -28.85 -29.48
C PRO A 115 -20.97 -28.37 -28.66
N SER A 116 -22.01 -27.86 -29.33
CA SER A 116 -23.27 -27.58 -28.65
C SER A 116 -23.90 -28.88 -28.14
N GLY A 117 -24.40 -28.87 -26.91
CA GLY A 117 -24.94 -30.05 -26.25
C GLY A 117 -25.07 -29.86 -24.75
N THR A 118 -25.55 -30.90 -24.08
CA THR A 118 -25.65 -30.93 -22.62
C THR A 118 -24.44 -31.66 -22.05
N TYR A 119 -23.82 -31.08 -21.03
CA TYR A 119 -22.65 -31.64 -20.36
C TYR A 119 -22.83 -31.62 -18.86
N THR A 120 -22.44 -32.70 -18.19
CA THR A 120 -22.40 -32.79 -16.73
C THR A 120 -20.95 -32.73 -16.28
N TYR A 121 -20.62 -31.73 -15.47
CA TYR A 121 -19.32 -31.60 -14.83
C TYR A 121 -19.42 -32.04 -13.36
N THR A 122 -18.47 -32.85 -12.90
CA THR A 122 -18.31 -33.18 -11.48
C THR A 122 -17.01 -32.55 -10.99
N PHE A 123 -17.10 -31.70 -9.98
CA PHE A 123 -15.96 -31.01 -9.40
C PHE A 123 -15.81 -31.34 -7.92
N THR A 124 -14.74 -32.03 -7.58
CA THR A 124 -14.47 -32.47 -6.20
C THR A 124 -13.24 -31.75 -5.66
N TYR A 125 -13.37 -31.13 -4.49
CA TYR A 125 -12.29 -30.42 -3.83
C TYR A 125 -12.41 -30.49 -2.30
N THR A 126 -11.30 -30.24 -1.62
CA THR A 126 -11.25 -30.09 -0.17
C THR A 126 -10.98 -28.64 0.20
N THR A 127 -11.59 -28.20 1.29
CA THR A 127 -11.37 -26.88 1.88
C THR A 127 -11.37 -26.97 3.41
N ASN A 128 -10.91 -25.92 4.09
CA ASN A 128 -10.89 -25.85 5.55
C ASN A 128 -11.17 -24.43 6.01
N ARG A 129 -11.33 -24.24 7.33
CA ARG A 129 -11.54 -22.91 7.95
C ARG A 129 -12.77 -22.18 7.42
N GLN A 130 -13.80 -22.95 7.03
CA GLN A 130 -15.09 -22.44 6.54
C GLN A 130 -16.16 -22.35 7.64
N LEU A 131 -15.90 -22.99 8.79
CA LEU A 131 -16.86 -23.09 9.89
C LEU A 131 -16.72 -21.92 10.87
N GLY A 132 -17.86 -21.38 11.29
CA GLY A 132 -17.98 -20.46 12.41
C GLY A 132 -18.12 -21.22 13.73
N PHE A 133 -17.32 -20.85 14.73
CA PHE A 133 -17.40 -21.42 16.08
C PHE A 133 -17.88 -20.35 17.06
N PHE A 134 -19.15 -20.41 17.47
CA PHE A 134 -19.77 -19.44 18.40
C PHE A 134 -19.71 -19.91 19.86
N ALA A 135 -20.38 -19.25 20.80
CA ALA A 135 -20.35 -19.69 22.20
C ALA A 135 -21.25 -20.92 22.44
N ASP A 136 -22.40 -20.96 21.80
CA ASP A 136 -23.50 -21.89 22.02
C ASP A 136 -23.69 -22.90 20.87
N HIS A 137 -23.23 -22.56 19.66
CA HIS A 137 -23.37 -23.41 18.47
C HIS A 137 -22.14 -23.31 17.54
N ASP A 138 -22.08 -24.23 16.59
CA ASP A 138 -21.20 -24.18 15.42
C ASP A 138 -22.05 -23.95 14.17
N GLU A 139 -21.49 -23.33 13.15
CA GLU A 139 -22.23 -22.95 11.95
C GLU A 139 -21.40 -23.12 10.68
N LEU A 140 -22.06 -23.60 9.63
CA LEU A 140 -21.60 -23.49 8.25
C LEU A 140 -22.42 -22.40 7.55
N TYR A 141 -21.79 -21.26 7.27
CA TYR A 141 -22.31 -20.23 6.37
C TYR A 141 -21.63 -20.40 5.00
N TRP A 142 -22.35 -20.92 4.01
CA TRP A 142 -21.75 -21.40 2.76
C TRP A 142 -22.40 -20.83 1.51
N ASN A 143 -21.61 -20.17 0.66
CA ASN A 143 -22.05 -19.74 -0.67
C ASN A 143 -21.93 -20.92 -1.65
N VAL A 144 -23.05 -21.60 -1.86
CA VAL A 144 -23.15 -22.86 -2.63
C VAL A 144 -22.72 -22.66 -4.07
N THR A 145 -23.36 -21.75 -4.78
CA THR A 145 -23.19 -21.60 -6.24
C THR A 145 -22.12 -20.57 -6.60
N GLY A 146 -21.91 -19.57 -5.75
CA GLY A 146 -21.24 -18.32 -6.10
C GLY A 146 -22.17 -17.35 -6.85
N ASN A 147 -21.69 -16.11 -7.02
CA ASN A 147 -22.42 -15.01 -7.67
C ASN A 147 -21.74 -14.52 -8.97
N ARG A 148 -20.77 -15.27 -9.50
CA ARG A 148 -19.95 -14.85 -10.67
C ARG A 148 -20.29 -15.59 -11.96
N TRP A 149 -21.31 -16.45 -11.92
CA TRP A 149 -21.82 -17.13 -13.11
C TRP A 149 -22.47 -16.12 -14.06
N GLN A 150 -22.05 -16.18 -15.33
CA GLN A 150 -22.65 -15.40 -16.43
C GLN A 150 -23.95 -16.02 -16.96
N PHE A 151 -24.28 -17.22 -16.48
CA PHE A 151 -25.41 -18.01 -16.95
C PHE A 151 -26.49 -18.08 -15.85
N PRO A 152 -27.78 -18.12 -16.22
CA PRO A 152 -28.82 -18.44 -15.25
C PRO A 152 -28.66 -19.87 -14.74
N ILE A 153 -29.11 -20.11 -13.51
CA ILE A 153 -29.18 -21.43 -12.90
C ILE A 153 -30.66 -21.79 -12.71
N ASP A 154 -31.13 -22.80 -13.42
CA ASP A 154 -32.54 -23.21 -13.39
C ASP A 154 -32.88 -23.83 -12.02
N VAL A 155 -32.03 -24.74 -11.53
CA VAL A 155 -32.15 -25.37 -10.20
C VAL A 155 -30.80 -25.44 -9.50
N ALA A 156 -30.74 -24.95 -8.26
CA ALA A 156 -29.59 -25.11 -7.37
C ALA A 156 -29.98 -25.90 -6.12
N THR A 157 -29.23 -26.94 -5.80
CA THR A 157 -29.42 -27.77 -4.60
C THR A 157 -28.14 -27.84 -3.78
N ALA A 158 -28.29 -27.98 -2.46
CA ALA A 158 -27.17 -28.23 -1.56
C ALA A 158 -27.56 -29.25 -0.51
N THR A 159 -26.70 -30.25 -0.28
CA THR A 159 -26.87 -31.24 0.79
C THR A 159 -25.66 -31.14 1.72
N VAL A 160 -25.91 -31.00 3.03
CA VAL A 160 -24.85 -30.91 4.04
C VAL A 160 -24.83 -32.17 4.89
N VAL A 161 -23.71 -32.88 4.90
CA VAL A 161 -23.49 -34.07 5.72
C VAL A 161 -22.57 -33.71 6.87
N LEU A 162 -23.07 -33.88 8.09
CA LEU A 162 -22.29 -33.71 9.32
C LEU A 162 -21.61 -35.03 9.70
N PRO A 163 -20.51 -34.98 10.50
CA PRO A 163 -19.81 -36.21 10.93
C PRO A 163 -20.70 -37.17 11.72
N GLU A 164 -21.68 -36.62 12.44
CA GLU A 164 -22.65 -37.34 13.26
C GLU A 164 -24.06 -36.81 12.99
N GLN A 165 -25.06 -37.67 13.19
CA GLN A 165 -26.47 -37.32 13.00
C GLN A 165 -26.96 -36.41 14.14
N VAL A 166 -27.51 -35.25 13.77
CA VAL A 166 -28.08 -34.28 14.72
C VAL A 166 -29.60 -34.32 14.66
N ARG A 167 -30.25 -34.27 15.82
CA ARG A 167 -31.72 -34.23 15.91
C ARG A 167 -32.25 -32.98 15.24
N GLN A 168 -33.44 -33.08 14.65
CA GLN A 168 -34.03 -31.97 13.91
C GLN A 168 -34.22 -30.70 14.75
N ALA A 169 -34.65 -30.85 16.01
CA ALA A 169 -34.89 -29.71 16.90
C ALA A 169 -33.62 -28.94 17.28
N ASP A 170 -32.45 -29.56 17.08
CA ASP A 170 -31.15 -28.98 17.46
C ASP A 170 -30.43 -28.35 16.25
N LEU A 171 -30.99 -28.46 15.03
CA LEU A 171 -30.42 -27.87 13.82
C LEU A 171 -31.13 -26.56 13.45
N GLY A 172 -30.36 -25.49 13.31
CA GLY A 172 -30.79 -24.25 12.69
C GLY A 172 -30.56 -24.32 11.19
N LEU A 173 -31.62 -24.14 10.38
CA LEU A 173 -31.52 -24.09 8.92
C LEU A 173 -32.02 -22.73 8.43
N ASP A 174 -31.16 -22.02 7.70
CA ASP A 174 -31.53 -20.78 7.01
C ASP A 174 -30.78 -20.69 5.67
N GLY A 175 -31.14 -19.72 4.84
CA GLY A 175 -30.45 -19.49 3.58
C GLY A 175 -30.81 -18.15 2.96
N TYR A 176 -30.10 -17.82 1.89
CA TYR A 176 -30.29 -16.60 1.14
C TYR A 176 -30.15 -16.83 -0.37
N THR A 177 -30.96 -16.13 -1.14
CA THR A 177 -30.86 -16.06 -2.61
C THR A 177 -30.76 -14.62 -3.06
N GLY A 178 -30.00 -14.37 -4.12
CA GLY A 178 -29.93 -13.04 -4.75
C GLY A 178 -28.51 -12.65 -5.17
N PHE A 179 -28.33 -11.38 -5.49
CA PHE A 179 -27.02 -10.81 -5.80
C PHE A 179 -26.15 -10.70 -4.54
N ARG A 180 -24.85 -10.43 -4.74
CA ARG A 180 -23.90 -10.26 -3.62
C ARG A 180 -24.40 -9.17 -2.65
N GLY A 181 -24.63 -9.55 -1.40
CA GLY A 181 -25.09 -8.65 -0.33
C GLY A 181 -26.62 -8.62 -0.14
N GLU A 182 -27.38 -9.20 -1.07
CA GLU A 182 -28.83 -9.35 -0.91
C GLU A 182 -29.18 -10.52 0.02
N ARG A 183 -30.35 -10.42 0.65
CA ARG A 183 -30.86 -11.40 1.62
C ARG A 183 -32.24 -11.93 1.22
N GLY A 184 -32.44 -12.22 -0.07
CA GLY A 184 -33.68 -12.83 -0.55
C GLY A 184 -33.90 -14.23 0.07
N LYS A 185 -35.16 -14.67 0.12
CA LYS A 185 -35.57 -15.93 0.79
C LYS A 185 -36.31 -16.88 -0.15
N LEU A 186 -36.03 -16.82 -1.45
CA LEU A 186 -36.67 -17.66 -2.46
C LEU A 186 -35.98 -19.03 -2.54
N LEU A 187 -36.08 -19.78 -1.45
CA LEU A 187 -35.52 -21.13 -1.31
C LEU A 187 -36.40 -21.96 -0.38
N THR A 188 -36.27 -23.27 -0.50
CA THR A 188 -36.83 -24.24 0.45
C THR A 188 -35.69 -25.03 1.09
N HIS A 189 -35.86 -25.40 2.36
CA HIS A 189 -34.98 -26.34 3.03
C HIS A 189 -35.79 -27.50 3.60
N THR A 190 -35.25 -28.71 3.47
CA THR A 190 -35.84 -29.98 3.88
C THR A 190 -34.74 -30.89 4.43
N ARG A 191 -35.03 -32.19 4.56
CA ARG A 191 -34.03 -33.23 4.78
C ARG A 191 -34.11 -34.27 3.68
N ASN A 192 -32.96 -34.82 3.32
CA ASN A 192 -32.92 -35.97 2.42
C ASN A 192 -33.34 -37.27 3.16
N ALA A 193 -33.34 -38.40 2.44
CA ALA A 193 -33.70 -39.71 3.00
C ALA A 193 -32.77 -40.19 4.14
N GLU A 194 -31.54 -39.65 4.19
CA GLU A 194 -30.53 -39.93 5.21
C GLU A 194 -30.55 -38.91 6.35
N ASN A 195 -31.62 -38.10 6.44
CA ASN A 195 -31.81 -37.08 7.47
C ASN A 195 -30.80 -35.90 7.41
N ASN A 196 -30.07 -35.74 6.31
CA ASN A 196 -29.15 -34.61 6.11
C ASN A 196 -29.90 -33.34 5.65
N PRO A 197 -29.52 -32.14 6.13
CA PRO A 197 -30.05 -30.87 5.63
C PRO A 197 -29.92 -30.74 4.11
N GLN A 198 -31.02 -30.41 3.45
CA GLN A 198 -31.08 -30.20 2.01
C GLN A 198 -31.72 -28.86 1.70
N PHE A 199 -31.14 -28.11 0.76
CA PHE A 199 -31.62 -26.80 0.31
C PHE A 199 -31.89 -26.85 -1.18
N ARG A 200 -32.88 -26.07 -1.62
CA ARG A 200 -33.23 -25.95 -3.04
C ARG A 200 -33.68 -24.53 -3.36
N ALA A 201 -33.12 -23.97 -4.42
CA ALA A 201 -33.54 -22.71 -5.04
C ALA A 201 -33.75 -22.93 -6.54
N GLU A 202 -34.63 -22.14 -7.14
CA GLU A 202 -34.93 -22.21 -8.58
C GLU A 202 -34.80 -20.82 -9.23
N HIS A 203 -34.61 -20.80 -10.55
CA HIS A 203 -34.67 -19.60 -11.39
C HIS A 203 -33.72 -18.48 -10.94
N LEU A 204 -32.46 -18.81 -10.64
CA LEU A 204 -31.44 -17.81 -10.31
C LEU A 204 -30.97 -17.12 -11.59
N ALA A 205 -31.12 -15.80 -11.67
CA ALA A 205 -30.63 -15.01 -12.79
C ALA A 205 -29.08 -14.99 -12.83
N PRO A 206 -28.44 -14.63 -13.96
CA PRO A 206 -27.00 -14.41 -14.01
C PRO A 206 -26.53 -13.48 -12.89
N GLY A 207 -25.51 -13.90 -12.14
CA GLY A 207 -24.98 -13.18 -10.98
C GLY A 207 -25.72 -13.40 -9.65
N GLN A 208 -26.90 -14.00 -9.66
CA GLN A 208 -27.55 -14.46 -8.43
C GLN A 208 -26.97 -15.80 -7.97
N GLY A 209 -27.09 -16.08 -6.67
CA GLY A 209 -26.60 -17.33 -6.10
C GLY A 209 -27.41 -17.80 -4.91
N LEU A 210 -27.11 -19.02 -4.48
CA LEU A 210 -27.64 -19.65 -3.27
C LEU A 210 -26.57 -19.66 -2.18
N THR A 211 -26.92 -19.15 -1.00
CA THR A 211 -26.12 -19.27 0.23
C THR A 211 -26.95 -19.98 1.28
N ILE A 212 -26.34 -20.89 2.02
CA ILE A 212 -27.00 -21.68 3.07
C ILE A 212 -26.36 -21.40 4.42
N VAL A 213 -27.14 -21.58 5.47
CA VAL A 213 -26.72 -21.53 6.86
C VAL A 213 -27.21 -22.78 7.55
N VAL A 214 -26.28 -23.55 8.09
CA VAL A 214 -26.58 -24.75 8.89
C VAL A 214 -25.88 -24.57 10.23
N SER A 215 -26.64 -24.55 11.31
CA SER A 215 -26.12 -24.37 12.67
C SER A 215 -26.45 -25.60 13.51
N TRP A 216 -25.50 -26.07 14.34
CA TRP A 216 -25.65 -27.27 15.17
C TRP A 216 -25.03 -27.08 16.57
N PRO A 217 -25.38 -27.93 17.56
CA PRO A 217 -24.81 -27.82 18.90
C PRO A 217 -23.31 -28.11 18.93
N LYS A 218 -22.63 -27.57 19.95
CA LYS A 218 -21.22 -27.85 20.19
C LYS A 218 -20.92 -29.34 20.38
N GLY A 219 -19.68 -29.71 20.06
CA GLY A 219 -19.11 -31.03 20.35
C GLY A 219 -19.01 -31.96 19.15
N LEU A 220 -19.62 -31.61 18.02
CA LEU A 220 -19.51 -32.38 16.77
C LEU A 220 -18.19 -32.14 16.03
N ILE A 221 -17.70 -30.91 16.08
CA ILE A 221 -16.49 -30.48 15.38
C ILE A 221 -15.48 -29.98 16.41
N LEU A 222 -14.23 -30.40 16.26
CA LEU A 222 -13.16 -29.91 17.11
C LEU A 222 -12.77 -28.48 16.67
N PRO A 223 -12.95 -27.46 17.52
CA PRO A 223 -12.51 -26.12 17.18
C PRO A 223 -10.98 -26.07 17.11
N PRO A 224 -10.41 -25.21 16.23
CA PRO A 224 -8.97 -25.06 16.15
C PRO A 224 -8.42 -24.52 17.49
N SER A 225 -7.34 -25.14 17.96
CA SER A 225 -6.63 -24.74 19.18
C SER A 225 -6.05 -23.32 19.07
N THR A 226 -5.77 -22.70 20.23
CA THR A 226 -5.14 -21.37 20.28
C THR A 226 -3.82 -21.31 19.52
N GLN A 227 -2.99 -22.36 19.61
CA GLN A 227 -1.72 -22.43 18.88
C GLN A 227 -1.94 -22.51 17.36
N GLN A 228 -2.92 -23.28 16.90
CA GLN A 228 -3.26 -23.35 15.47
C GLN A 228 -3.76 -22.00 14.95
N LYS A 229 -4.63 -21.32 15.70
CA LYS A 229 -5.10 -19.97 15.36
C LYS A 229 -3.94 -18.98 15.26
N LEU A 230 -2.99 -19.00 16.20
CA LEU A 230 -1.81 -18.15 16.16
C LEU A 230 -0.92 -18.45 14.96
N ASN A 231 -0.66 -19.73 14.67
CA ASN A 231 0.14 -20.14 13.52
C ASN A 231 -0.50 -19.70 12.21
N TRP A 232 -1.82 -19.86 12.07
CA TRP A 232 -2.57 -19.37 10.91
C TRP A 232 -2.53 -17.85 10.80
N PHE A 233 -2.72 -17.13 11.91
CA PHE A 233 -2.65 -15.68 11.92
C PHE A 233 -1.28 -15.19 11.43
N ILE A 234 -0.19 -15.76 11.93
CA ILE A 234 1.18 -15.42 11.49
C ILE A 234 1.37 -15.79 10.01
N ALA A 235 0.88 -16.97 9.59
CA ALA A 235 1.01 -17.44 8.21
C ALA A 235 0.23 -16.58 7.20
N ASP A 236 -0.97 -16.14 7.57
CA ASP A 236 -1.84 -15.30 6.74
C ASP A 236 -1.37 -13.83 6.74
N ASN A 237 -0.71 -13.38 7.81
CA ASN A 237 -0.27 -12.00 8.00
C ASN A 237 1.26 -11.86 8.03
N ARG A 238 1.98 -12.72 7.29
CA ARG A 238 3.47 -12.73 7.24
C ARG A 238 4.08 -11.38 6.89
N ALA A 239 3.44 -10.64 5.98
CA ALA A 239 3.90 -9.30 5.59
C ALA A 239 3.89 -8.33 6.79
N VAL A 240 2.85 -8.36 7.61
CA VAL A 240 2.76 -7.55 8.84
C VAL A 240 3.82 -7.98 9.85
N ALA A 241 3.97 -9.29 10.07
CA ALA A 241 4.98 -9.82 10.99
C ALA A 241 6.40 -9.42 10.58
N VAL A 242 6.74 -9.52 9.29
CA VAL A 242 8.03 -9.07 8.74
C VAL A 242 8.19 -7.56 8.85
N GLY A 243 7.12 -6.79 8.62
CA GLY A 243 7.14 -5.34 8.80
C GLY A 243 7.45 -4.93 10.25
N LEU A 244 6.79 -5.54 11.22
CA LEU A 244 7.03 -5.29 12.65
C LEU A 244 8.44 -5.71 13.09
N ALA A 245 8.89 -6.89 12.64
CA ALA A 245 10.24 -7.38 12.94
C ALA A 245 11.32 -6.47 12.33
N GLY A 246 11.13 -6.05 11.07
CA GLY A 246 12.04 -5.13 10.39
C GLY A 246 12.06 -3.74 11.02
N LEU A 247 10.90 -3.20 11.43
CA LEU A 247 10.81 -1.95 12.19
C LEU A 247 11.59 -2.05 13.51
N ALA A 248 11.38 -3.14 14.28
CA ALA A 248 12.12 -3.36 15.51
C ALA A 248 13.64 -3.43 15.26
N LEU A 249 14.07 -4.08 14.19
CA LEU A 249 15.48 -4.18 13.81
C LEU A 249 16.07 -2.81 13.44
N VAL A 250 15.33 -1.99 12.69
CA VAL A 250 15.72 -0.60 12.36
C VAL A 250 15.85 0.25 13.62
N LEU A 251 14.89 0.15 14.55
CA LEU A 251 14.93 0.88 15.81
C LEU A 251 16.11 0.43 16.68
N LEU A 252 16.35 -0.88 16.79
CA LEU A 252 17.50 -1.44 17.50
C LEU A 252 18.82 -0.98 16.89
N TYR A 253 18.92 -0.96 15.56
CA TYR A 253 20.09 -0.46 14.86
C TYR A 253 20.37 1.01 15.22
N TYR A 254 19.38 1.89 15.08
CA TYR A 254 19.56 3.30 15.39
C TYR A 254 19.82 3.55 16.88
N PHE A 255 19.20 2.78 17.77
CA PHE A 255 19.49 2.84 19.20
C PHE A 255 20.95 2.44 19.50
N ALA A 256 21.44 1.36 18.89
CA ALA A 256 22.82 0.92 19.04
C ALA A 256 23.83 1.95 18.48
N VAL A 257 23.56 2.50 17.29
CA VAL A 257 24.39 3.56 16.69
C VAL A 257 24.39 4.81 17.56
N TRP A 258 23.23 5.24 18.06
CA TRP A 258 23.14 6.39 18.96
C TRP A 258 23.95 6.15 20.25
N ASN A 259 23.83 4.97 20.85
CA ASN A 259 24.60 4.62 22.04
C ASN A 259 26.12 4.53 21.80
N MET A 260 26.54 4.16 20.58
CA MET A 260 27.95 3.99 20.21
C MET A 260 28.63 5.31 19.79
N VAL A 261 27.98 6.14 18.98
CA VAL A 261 28.58 7.34 18.36
C VAL A 261 27.72 8.60 18.42
N GLY A 262 26.48 8.50 18.91
CA GLY A 262 25.54 9.62 18.99
C GLY A 262 25.43 10.26 20.38
N ARG A 263 26.06 9.67 21.40
CA ARG A 263 26.14 10.26 22.73
C ARG A 263 27.29 11.25 22.78
N ASP A 264 26.96 12.50 23.11
CA ASP A 264 27.97 13.52 23.34
C ASP A 264 28.87 13.11 24.53
N PRO A 265 30.18 13.38 24.46
CA PRO A 265 31.07 13.15 25.58
C PRO A 265 30.64 13.97 26.79
N ALA A 266 30.96 13.49 27.99
CA ALA A 266 30.68 14.22 29.22
C ALA A 266 31.33 15.61 29.16
N ALA A 267 30.53 16.65 29.43
CA ALA A 267 31.02 18.02 29.44
C ALA A 267 32.15 18.16 30.49
N GLY A 268 33.33 18.62 30.04
CA GLY A 268 34.42 18.96 30.94
C GLY A 268 34.16 20.27 31.69
N THR A 269 35.12 20.69 32.51
CA THR A 269 35.06 21.98 33.21
C THR A 269 35.04 23.12 32.19
N ILE A 270 33.99 23.95 32.23
CA ILE A 270 33.84 25.10 31.33
C ILE A 270 34.62 26.28 31.93
N VAL A 271 35.71 26.69 31.27
CA VAL A 271 36.47 27.90 31.63
C VAL A 271 36.04 29.02 30.67
N PRO A 272 35.48 30.14 31.18
CA PRO A 272 35.13 31.28 30.34
C PRO A 272 36.39 31.90 29.74
N LEU A 273 36.46 31.93 28.41
CA LEU A 273 37.45 32.72 27.67
C LEU A 273 36.77 34.00 27.17
N TYR A 274 37.40 35.15 27.40
CA TYR A 274 36.91 36.45 26.95
C TYR A 274 37.37 36.80 25.52
N GLU A 275 38.33 36.03 25.00
CA GLU A 275 38.86 36.14 23.64
C GLU A 275 38.64 34.82 22.90
N PRO A 276 38.42 34.86 21.57
CA PRO A 276 38.32 33.64 20.78
C PRO A 276 39.65 32.87 20.79
N PRO A 277 39.64 31.54 20.59
CA PRO A 277 40.85 30.77 20.40
C PRO A 277 41.73 31.32 19.27
N ASP A 278 43.05 31.17 19.42
CA ASP A 278 44.01 31.63 18.42
C ASP A 278 43.68 31.09 17.02
N ASN A 279 43.78 31.96 16.02
CA ASN A 279 43.51 31.67 14.61
C ASN A 279 42.05 31.32 14.26
N MET A 280 41.07 31.54 15.15
CA MET A 280 39.65 31.41 14.80
C MET A 280 39.02 32.76 14.45
N SER A 281 38.54 32.89 13.22
CA SER A 281 37.71 34.03 12.80
C SER A 281 36.33 34.04 13.49
N PRO A 282 35.59 35.16 13.46
CA PRO A 282 34.21 35.19 13.92
C PRO A 282 33.29 34.21 13.18
N ALA A 283 33.56 33.93 11.91
CA ALA A 283 32.81 32.93 11.15
C ALA A 283 33.18 31.50 11.52
N ALA A 284 34.45 31.25 11.80
CA ALA A 284 34.93 29.98 12.34
C ALA A 284 34.21 29.66 13.66
N MET A 285 34.15 30.62 14.60
CA MET A 285 33.44 30.45 15.88
C MET A 285 31.95 30.17 15.67
N ARG A 286 31.30 30.91 14.78
CA ARG A 286 29.89 30.67 14.44
C ARG A 286 29.67 29.31 13.78
N TYR A 287 30.58 28.92 12.88
CA TYR A 287 30.50 27.64 12.20
C TYR A 287 30.64 26.49 13.19
N LEU A 288 31.51 26.62 14.18
CA LEU A 288 31.67 25.66 15.27
C LEU A 288 30.38 25.54 16.11
N GLU A 289 29.80 26.66 16.53
CA GLU A 289 28.56 26.69 17.32
C GLU A 289 27.35 26.12 16.56
N ARG A 290 27.23 26.46 15.27
CA ARG A 290 26.04 26.16 14.45
C ARG A 290 26.18 24.93 13.56
N MET A 291 27.39 24.38 13.44
CA MET A 291 27.78 23.37 12.45
C MET A 291 27.31 23.71 11.02
N ASN A 292 27.24 25.01 10.70
CA ASN A 292 26.69 25.51 9.44
C ASN A 292 27.27 26.88 9.06
N PHE A 293 27.35 27.16 7.76
CA PHE A 293 27.84 28.42 7.21
C PHE A 293 26.70 29.25 6.62
N ASP A 294 26.16 30.17 7.42
CA ASP A 294 25.03 31.02 7.05
C ASP A 294 25.46 32.41 6.57
N ASN A 295 24.46 33.26 6.26
CA ASN A 295 24.72 34.63 5.79
C ASN A 295 25.42 35.48 6.87
N GLN A 296 25.17 35.18 8.15
CA GLN A 296 25.78 35.89 9.26
C GLN A 296 27.27 35.55 9.39
N ALA A 297 27.66 34.28 9.21
CA ALA A 297 29.06 33.88 9.15
C ALA A 297 29.80 34.60 8.00
N PHE A 298 29.18 34.68 6.82
CA PHE A 298 29.79 35.40 5.70
C PHE A 298 29.94 36.91 5.97
N ALA A 299 28.90 37.54 6.52
CA ALA A 299 28.93 38.95 6.85
C ALA A 299 29.94 39.27 7.96
N SER A 300 30.06 38.42 8.98
CA SER A 300 31.02 38.62 10.08
C SER A 300 32.46 38.62 9.58
N LEU A 301 32.80 37.77 8.61
CA LEU A 301 34.14 37.81 7.98
C LEU A 301 34.43 39.12 7.26
N ILE A 302 33.45 39.66 6.51
CA ILE A 302 33.64 40.94 5.80
C ILE A 302 33.86 42.07 6.80
N ILE A 303 33.10 42.07 7.90
CA ILE A 303 33.25 43.06 8.97
C ILE A 303 34.61 42.90 9.66
N ASP A 304 35.05 41.66 9.90
CA ASP A 304 36.34 41.39 10.54
C ASP A 304 37.54 41.82 9.67
N LEU A 305 37.46 41.59 8.35
CA LEU A 305 38.43 42.13 7.38
C LEU A 305 38.49 43.67 7.42
N ALA A 306 37.35 44.34 7.64
CA ALA A 306 37.31 45.79 7.79
C ALA A 306 37.93 46.24 9.13
N ALA A 307 37.62 45.54 10.23
CA ALA A 307 38.15 45.81 11.56
C ALA A 307 39.68 45.66 11.63
N LYS A 308 40.22 44.62 10.99
CA LYS A 308 41.67 44.39 10.84
C LYS A 308 42.35 45.33 9.83
N GLY A 309 41.58 46.20 9.18
CA GLY A 309 42.10 47.21 8.26
C GLY A 309 42.49 46.68 6.88
N TYR A 310 42.06 45.49 6.48
CA TYR A 310 42.33 44.93 5.15
C TYR A 310 41.51 45.62 4.06
N LEU A 311 40.23 45.88 4.35
CA LEU A 311 39.30 46.56 3.44
C LEU A 311 38.59 47.72 4.13
N THR A 312 37.93 48.56 3.35
CA THR A 312 36.92 49.51 3.81
C THR A 312 35.58 49.17 3.18
N ILE A 313 34.51 49.40 3.93
CA ILE A 313 33.13 49.24 3.46
C ILE A 313 32.62 50.64 3.20
N ASP A 314 32.46 50.97 1.92
CA ASP A 314 31.90 52.24 1.49
C ASP A 314 30.45 52.05 1.02
N ARG A 315 29.64 53.09 1.09
CA ARG A 315 28.27 53.07 0.61
C ARG A 315 28.10 54.15 -0.45
N ASP A 316 27.78 53.73 -1.66
CA ASP A 316 27.58 54.66 -2.75
C ASP A 316 26.24 55.42 -2.65
N ALA A 317 26.09 56.46 -3.47
CA ALA A 317 24.88 57.28 -3.53
C ALA A 317 23.62 56.49 -3.94
N SER A 318 23.77 55.29 -4.52
CA SER A 318 22.67 54.38 -4.87
C SER A 318 22.28 53.43 -3.73
N LEU A 319 22.80 53.67 -2.52
CA LEU A 319 22.64 52.85 -1.32
C LEU A 319 23.26 51.45 -1.42
N THR A 320 24.13 51.20 -2.41
CA THR A 320 24.84 49.94 -2.61
C THR A 320 26.17 49.97 -1.86
N TYR A 321 26.46 48.90 -1.13
CA TYR A 321 27.74 48.77 -0.41
C TYR A 321 28.84 48.28 -1.35
N ARG A 322 30.05 48.83 -1.19
CA ARG A 322 31.25 48.44 -1.93
C ARG A 322 32.37 48.10 -0.96
N LEU A 323 33.05 47.00 -1.24
CA LEU A 323 34.24 46.55 -0.52
C LEU A 323 35.47 47.04 -1.28
N ILE A 324 36.30 47.86 -0.67
CA ILE A 324 37.51 48.42 -1.29
C ILE A 324 38.73 47.97 -0.49
N ARG A 325 39.67 47.24 -1.12
CA ARG A 325 40.92 46.82 -0.49
C ARG A 325 41.79 48.04 -0.21
N LYS A 326 42.27 48.20 1.03
CA LYS A 326 43.10 49.35 1.40
C LYS A 326 44.50 49.23 0.77
N PRO A 327 45.17 50.35 0.42
CA PRO A 327 46.57 50.30 -0.04
C PRO A 327 47.53 49.71 1.01
N SER A 328 47.23 49.92 2.30
CA SER A 328 48.00 49.40 3.45
C SER A 328 47.65 47.95 3.83
N PHE A 329 46.97 47.19 2.96
CA PHE A 329 46.48 45.84 3.29
C PHE A 329 47.59 44.84 3.62
N VAL A 330 48.85 45.11 3.22
CA VAL A 330 49.98 44.17 3.40
C VAL A 330 50.26 43.88 4.87
N GLU A 331 50.17 44.88 5.75
CA GLU A 331 50.32 44.66 7.19
C GLU A 331 49.09 43.97 7.79
N ALA A 332 47.89 44.34 7.32
CA ALA A 332 46.65 43.69 7.75
C ALA A 332 46.58 42.20 7.34
N ASP A 333 47.13 41.85 6.17
CA ASP A 333 47.15 40.47 5.64
C ASP A 333 47.90 39.52 6.57
N LYS A 334 48.93 40.00 7.28
CA LYS A 334 49.69 39.20 8.26
C LYS A 334 48.81 38.78 9.45
N ALA A 335 47.87 39.63 9.86
CA ALA A 335 46.96 39.39 10.99
C ALA A 335 45.72 38.59 10.62
N LEU A 336 45.53 38.25 9.33
CA LEU A 336 44.36 37.49 8.88
C LEU A 336 44.49 35.99 9.18
N SER A 337 43.39 35.40 9.65
CA SER A 337 43.21 33.96 9.77
C SER A 337 43.18 33.27 8.39
N PRO A 338 43.37 31.94 8.31
CA PRO A 338 43.38 31.22 7.02
C PRO A 338 42.11 31.41 6.18
N ASP A 339 40.94 31.41 6.80
CA ASP A 339 39.65 31.58 6.13
C ASP A 339 39.38 33.03 5.72
N GLU A 340 39.86 34.01 6.51
CA GLU A 340 39.87 35.43 6.11
C GLU A 340 40.77 35.68 4.90
N LYS A 341 41.98 35.09 4.88
CA LYS A 341 42.89 35.15 3.72
C LYS A 341 42.25 34.56 2.47
N LEU A 342 41.59 33.41 2.61
CA LEU A 342 40.87 32.77 1.51
C LEU A 342 39.75 33.66 0.98
N LEU A 343 38.96 34.26 1.88
CA LEU A 343 37.90 35.19 1.50
C LEU A 343 38.48 36.41 0.77
N ALA A 344 39.48 37.06 1.35
CA ALA A 344 40.13 38.24 0.80
C ALA A 344 40.69 37.98 -0.60
N LYS A 345 41.40 36.86 -0.78
CA LYS A 345 41.90 36.41 -2.08
C LYS A 345 40.78 36.22 -3.10
N LYS A 346 39.65 35.63 -2.69
CA LYS A 346 38.52 35.36 -3.59
C LYS A 346 37.68 36.60 -3.92
N LEU A 347 37.57 37.56 -3.00
CA LEU A 347 36.89 38.82 -3.27
C LEU A 347 37.71 39.68 -4.23
N PHE A 348 39.02 39.82 -4.00
CA PHE A 348 39.89 40.74 -4.73
C PHE A 348 40.75 40.06 -5.80
N GLU A 349 40.30 38.91 -6.33
CA GLU A 349 41.00 38.12 -7.37
C GLU A 349 41.16 38.92 -8.68
N ASN A 350 40.13 39.70 -9.04
CA ASN A 350 40.05 40.43 -10.32
C ASN A 350 40.11 41.96 -10.16
N GLY A 351 40.47 42.48 -8.98
CA GLY A 351 40.52 43.92 -8.75
C GLY A 351 40.59 44.30 -7.27
N SER A 352 40.69 45.60 -6.99
CA SER A 352 40.75 46.15 -5.63
C SER A 352 39.38 46.57 -5.07
N THR A 353 38.31 46.50 -5.87
CA THR A 353 36.97 46.94 -5.47
C THR A 353 35.93 45.90 -5.89
N VAL A 354 34.99 45.58 -4.99
CA VAL A 354 33.87 44.67 -5.24
C VAL A 354 32.57 45.32 -4.77
N SER A 355 31.61 45.50 -5.66
CA SER A 355 30.28 45.99 -5.31
C SER A 355 29.38 44.85 -4.81
N LEU A 356 28.62 45.07 -3.74
CA LEU A 356 27.64 44.12 -3.21
C LEU A 356 26.32 44.23 -3.95
N ASP A 357 26.35 43.88 -5.24
CA ASP A 357 25.21 43.93 -6.15
C ASP A 357 24.93 42.57 -6.82
N ARG A 358 23.87 42.54 -7.65
CA ARG A 358 23.47 41.32 -8.37
C ARG A 358 24.47 40.92 -9.45
N GLN A 359 25.26 41.84 -10.01
CA GLN A 359 26.25 41.55 -11.04
C GLN A 359 27.40 40.72 -10.46
N ASN A 360 27.80 41.02 -9.22
CA ASN A 360 28.84 40.31 -8.50
C ASN A 360 28.33 39.07 -7.74
N TYR A 361 27.06 38.66 -7.91
CA TYR A 361 26.48 37.50 -7.22
C TYR A 361 27.33 36.23 -7.39
N ASN A 362 27.80 35.93 -8.61
CA ASN A 362 28.61 34.74 -8.86
C ASN A 362 29.99 34.80 -8.20
N LEU A 363 30.57 35.99 -8.05
CA LEU A 363 31.82 36.18 -7.32
C LEU A 363 31.60 35.95 -5.83
N LEU A 364 30.60 36.61 -5.25
CA LEU A 364 30.26 36.50 -3.83
C LEU A 364 29.85 35.08 -3.45
N HIS A 365 29.04 34.42 -4.28
CA HIS A 365 28.62 33.03 -4.07
C HIS A 365 29.82 32.07 -4.10
N ARG A 366 30.75 32.24 -5.06
CA ARG A 366 31.98 31.44 -5.13
C ARG A 366 32.89 31.68 -3.92
N ALA A 367 33.09 32.94 -3.53
CA ALA A 367 33.89 33.31 -2.36
C ALA A 367 33.30 32.69 -1.08
N ARG A 368 31.99 32.85 -0.88
CA ARG A 368 31.26 32.24 0.23
C ARG A 368 31.41 30.71 0.26
N LYS A 369 31.17 30.05 -0.89
CA LYS A 369 31.25 28.58 -0.99
C LYS A 369 32.67 28.07 -0.75
N ALA A 370 33.70 28.79 -1.20
CA ALA A 370 35.09 28.44 -0.97
C ALA A 370 35.43 28.48 0.53
N VAL A 371 35.03 29.54 1.24
CA VAL A 371 35.23 29.64 2.70
C VAL A 371 34.44 28.55 3.42
N GLN A 372 33.18 28.32 3.06
CA GLN A 372 32.36 27.26 3.65
C GLN A 372 33.03 25.88 3.51
N LEU A 373 33.56 25.55 2.33
CA LEU A 373 34.24 24.28 2.10
C LEU A 373 35.55 24.19 2.88
N SER A 374 36.30 25.30 2.99
CA SER A 374 37.53 25.36 3.78
C SER A 374 37.24 25.13 5.26
N LEU A 375 36.32 25.89 5.85
CA LEU A 375 35.93 25.73 7.26
C LEU A 375 35.41 24.32 7.53
N ARG A 376 34.58 23.78 6.62
CA ARG A 376 34.14 22.39 6.71
C ARG A 376 35.32 21.42 6.72
N ALA A 377 36.26 21.55 5.79
CA ALA A 377 37.40 20.64 5.71
C ALA A 377 38.37 20.77 6.89
N THR A 378 38.51 21.97 7.47
CA THR A 378 39.39 22.22 8.61
C THR A 378 38.76 21.75 9.93
N MET A 379 37.46 21.94 10.12
CA MET A 379 36.79 21.67 11.40
C MET A 379 36.13 20.29 11.46
N GLU A 380 35.64 19.76 10.33
CA GLU A 380 35.09 18.41 10.29
C GLU A 380 36.21 17.40 10.58
N LYS A 381 36.01 16.54 11.59
CA LYS A 381 36.96 15.58 12.18
C LYS A 381 37.97 16.13 13.20
N ILE A 382 38.16 17.44 13.29
CA ILE A 382 38.97 18.04 14.36
C ILE A 382 38.06 18.44 15.52
N ASP A 383 37.06 19.27 15.23
CA ASP A 383 36.20 19.86 16.25
C ASP A 383 34.86 19.11 16.40
N PHE A 384 34.36 18.48 15.34
CA PHE A 384 33.15 17.66 15.39
C PHE A 384 33.14 16.50 14.40
N LEU A 385 32.44 15.42 14.77
CA LEU A 385 32.22 14.23 13.95
C LEU A 385 30.74 14.14 13.56
N THR A 386 30.46 14.15 12.25
CA THR A 386 29.07 14.11 11.75
C THR A 386 28.45 12.71 11.78
N ASN A 387 29.29 11.65 11.85
CA ASN A 387 28.85 10.25 11.91
C ASN A 387 27.83 9.84 10.82
N SER A 388 27.78 10.59 9.71
CA SER A 388 26.75 10.46 8.67
C SER A 388 26.79 9.10 7.95
N GLN A 389 27.94 8.44 7.94
CA GLN A 389 28.10 7.09 7.38
C GLN A 389 27.22 6.03 8.08
N TYR A 390 26.92 6.20 9.37
CA TYR A 390 26.05 5.26 10.11
C TYR A 390 24.57 5.44 9.78
N MET A 391 24.19 6.46 9.00
CA MET A 391 22.81 6.58 8.51
C MET A 391 22.53 5.55 7.39
N TRP A 392 23.52 5.25 6.55
CA TRP A 392 23.32 4.46 5.33
C TRP A 392 22.88 3.02 5.59
N PRO A 393 23.46 2.25 6.53
CA PRO A 393 22.96 0.90 6.80
C PRO A 393 21.52 0.91 7.32
N GLY A 394 21.12 1.91 8.11
CA GLY A 394 19.73 2.07 8.57
C GLY A 394 18.76 2.37 7.43
N VAL A 395 19.17 3.20 6.46
CA VAL A 395 18.39 3.46 5.23
C VAL A 395 18.25 2.19 4.40
N LEU A 396 19.36 1.47 4.17
CA LEU A 396 19.34 0.21 3.42
C LEU A 396 18.46 -0.85 4.09
N LEU A 397 18.53 -0.96 5.42
CA LEU A 397 17.71 -1.87 6.19
C LEU A 397 16.22 -1.51 6.12
N THR A 398 15.90 -0.21 6.13
CA THR A 398 14.53 0.27 5.95
C THR A 398 14.00 -0.09 4.57
N LEU A 399 14.79 0.16 3.51
CA LEU A 399 14.42 -0.21 2.13
C LEU A 399 14.28 -1.72 1.95
N ALA A 400 15.18 -2.51 2.56
CA ALA A 400 15.11 -3.97 2.53
C ALA A 400 13.85 -4.49 3.25
N THR A 401 13.49 -3.89 4.38
CA THR A 401 12.26 -4.21 5.12
C THR A 401 11.03 -3.93 4.26
N ILE A 402 10.95 -2.72 3.67
CA ILE A 402 9.85 -2.35 2.77
C ILE A 402 9.78 -3.33 1.59
N GLY A 403 10.91 -3.64 0.96
CA GLY A 403 10.98 -4.60 -0.15
C GLY A 403 10.49 -6.00 0.25
N ALA A 404 10.85 -6.47 1.44
CA ALA A 404 10.38 -7.76 1.96
C ALA A 404 8.87 -7.77 2.21
N VAL A 405 8.31 -6.70 2.79
CA VAL A 405 6.86 -6.58 2.99
C VAL A 405 6.13 -6.55 1.65
N VAL A 406 6.64 -5.83 0.66
CA VAL A 406 6.11 -5.80 -0.72
C VAL A 406 6.07 -7.21 -1.32
N LEU A 407 7.20 -7.94 -1.27
CA LEU A 407 7.32 -9.26 -1.91
C LEU A 407 6.38 -10.29 -1.27
N LEU A 408 6.09 -10.14 0.02
CA LEU A 408 5.20 -11.02 0.78
C LEU A 408 3.73 -10.59 0.68
N GLY A 409 3.46 -9.30 0.53
CA GLY A 409 2.15 -8.72 0.30
C GLY A 409 1.71 -8.94 -1.14
N GLN A 410 1.26 -10.16 -1.47
CA GLN A 410 0.86 -10.59 -2.82
C GLN A 410 -0.42 -9.92 -3.37
N THR A 411 -0.71 -8.68 -3.00
CA THR A 411 -1.88 -7.93 -3.47
C THR A 411 -1.48 -6.55 -3.98
N PHE A 412 -2.19 -6.11 -5.02
CA PHE A 412 -2.06 -4.77 -5.56
C PHE A 412 -2.37 -3.70 -4.49
N SER A 413 -3.29 -4.00 -3.56
CA SER A 413 -3.59 -3.12 -2.41
C SER A 413 -2.40 -2.97 -1.48
N THR A 414 -1.64 -4.03 -1.17
CA THR A 414 -0.42 -3.89 -0.34
C THR A 414 0.63 -2.99 -1.01
N MET A 415 0.80 -3.09 -2.33
CA MET A 415 1.73 -2.24 -3.06
C MET A 415 1.27 -0.78 -3.10
N ALA A 416 -0.03 -0.55 -3.31
CA ALA A 416 -0.63 0.78 -3.26
C ALA A 416 -0.53 1.39 -1.85
N ALA A 417 -0.80 0.62 -0.80
CA ALA A 417 -0.70 1.05 0.59
C ALA A 417 0.75 1.41 0.97
N LEU A 418 1.73 0.61 0.55
CA LEU A 418 3.15 0.92 0.80
C LEU A 418 3.63 2.15 0.02
N PHE A 419 3.21 2.28 -1.25
CA PHE A 419 3.44 3.51 -2.01
C PHE A 419 2.83 4.72 -1.29
N MET A 420 1.58 4.61 -0.85
CA MET A 420 0.88 5.66 -0.12
C MET A 420 1.57 5.98 1.20
N ALA A 421 2.09 5.01 1.95
CA ALA A 421 2.83 5.25 3.20
C ALA A 421 4.16 5.99 2.95
N VAL A 422 4.93 5.58 1.95
CA VAL A 422 6.18 6.26 1.56
C VAL A 422 5.88 7.67 1.06
N TRP A 423 4.89 7.81 0.17
CA TRP A 423 4.43 9.09 -0.36
C TRP A 423 3.98 10.03 0.75
N LEU A 424 3.15 9.54 1.68
CA LEU A 424 2.67 10.28 2.85
C LEU A 424 3.83 10.74 3.72
N THR A 425 4.87 9.93 3.90
CA THR A 425 6.05 10.36 4.67
C THR A 425 6.69 11.62 4.08
N PHE A 426 6.93 11.65 2.77
CA PHE A 426 7.48 12.84 2.09
C PHE A 426 6.48 14.00 2.07
N TRP A 427 5.19 13.71 1.89
CA TRP A 427 4.14 14.72 1.89
C TRP A 427 4.00 15.39 3.26
N SER A 428 3.97 14.62 4.34
CA SER A 428 3.93 15.10 5.73
C SER A 428 5.14 15.96 6.07
N LEU A 429 6.35 15.60 5.61
CA LEU A 429 7.52 16.45 5.76
C LEU A 429 7.35 17.80 5.03
N GLY A 430 6.76 17.78 3.83
CA GLY A 430 6.42 18.98 3.06
C GLY A 430 5.39 19.85 3.78
N VAL A 431 4.29 19.26 4.26
CA VAL A 431 3.24 19.96 5.01
C VAL A 431 3.80 20.54 6.30
N TYR A 432 4.58 19.77 7.06
CA TYR A 432 5.26 20.27 8.25
C TYR A 432 6.15 21.48 7.92
N GLY A 433 7.01 21.38 6.90
CA GLY A 433 7.84 22.50 6.45
C GLY A 433 7.02 23.73 6.11
N LEU A 434 5.89 23.54 5.42
CA LEU A 434 5.01 24.61 5.02
C LEU A 434 4.26 25.25 6.21
N LEU A 435 3.81 24.45 7.18
CA LEU A 435 3.21 24.94 8.42
C LEU A 435 4.21 25.70 9.29
N THR A 436 5.46 25.23 9.39
CA THR A 436 6.49 25.99 10.10
C THR A 436 6.78 27.32 9.42
N ALA A 437 6.71 27.40 8.09
CA ALA A 437 6.84 28.64 7.34
C ALA A 437 5.66 29.59 7.62
N VAL A 438 4.42 29.07 7.68
CA VAL A 438 3.23 29.82 8.10
C VAL A 438 3.42 30.39 9.51
N VAL A 439 3.82 29.56 10.48
CA VAL A 439 4.07 30.02 11.86
C VAL A 439 5.15 31.10 11.92
N LYS A 440 6.25 30.94 11.18
CA LYS A 440 7.31 31.97 11.09
C LYS A 440 6.81 33.27 10.48
N ALA A 441 5.99 33.21 9.42
CA ALA A 441 5.42 34.38 8.76
C ALA A 441 4.46 35.15 9.69
N TRP A 442 3.63 34.45 10.45
CA TRP A 442 2.75 35.07 11.44
C TRP A 442 3.54 35.68 12.62
N LYS A 443 4.57 34.99 13.14
CA LYS A 443 5.46 35.56 14.16
C LYS A 443 6.12 36.86 13.69
N ALA A 444 6.55 36.93 12.43
CA ALA A 444 7.16 38.12 11.83
C ALA A 444 6.16 39.29 11.63
N THR A 445 4.87 38.96 11.46
CA THR A 445 3.80 39.96 11.34
C THR A 445 3.50 40.58 12.71
N ILE A 446 3.40 39.75 13.74
CA ILE A 446 3.15 40.15 15.13
C ILE A 446 4.30 41.02 15.68
N SER A 447 5.54 40.81 15.23
CA SER A 447 6.72 41.59 15.65
C SER A 447 6.91 42.94 14.93
N GLY A 448 5.91 43.43 14.19
CA GLY A 448 5.87 44.85 13.77
C GLY A 448 6.13 45.15 12.29
N LYS A 449 5.94 44.18 11.37
CA LYS A 449 5.97 44.43 9.91
C LYS A 449 4.57 44.25 9.29
N PRO A 450 3.75 45.30 9.10
CA PRO A 450 2.37 45.16 8.63
C PRO A 450 2.26 44.59 7.21
N ILE A 451 3.23 44.84 6.33
CA ILE A 451 3.30 44.27 4.97
C ILE A 451 3.54 42.73 5.01
N ALA A 452 4.05 42.18 6.11
CA ALA A 452 4.23 40.74 6.27
C ALA A 452 2.91 39.98 6.49
N GLY A 453 1.83 40.65 6.92
CA GLY A 453 0.54 40.02 7.22
C GLY A 453 -0.18 39.49 5.98
N ILE A 454 -0.10 40.21 4.86
CA ILE A 454 -0.68 39.76 3.58
C ILE A 454 0.06 38.50 3.10
N GLY A 455 1.39 38.49 3.21
CA GLY A 455 2.20 37.32 2.86
C GLY A 455 1.89 36.11 3.75
N ALA A 456 1.73 36.30 5.06
CA ALA A 456 1.35 35.24 5.99
C ALA A 456 -0.06 34.68 5.68
N PHE A 457 -1.01 35.55 5.36
CA PHE A 457 -2.36 35.14 4.95
C PHE A 457 -2.35 34.33 3.64
N VAL A 458 -1.66 34.81 2.60
CA VAL A 458 -1.52 34.09 1.32
C VAL A 458 -0.85 32.73 1.52
N LEU A 459 0.21 32.66 2.31
CA LEU A 459 0.91 31.41 2.62
C LEU A 459 0.01 30.42 3.40
N THR A 460 -0.84 30.93 4.29
CA THR A 460 -1.83 30.12 5.01
C THR A 460 -2.89 29.58 4.05
N LEU A 461 -3.42 30.41 3.14
CA LEU A 461 -4.40 29.93 2.16
C LEU A 461 -3.78 28.90 1.21
N PHE A 462 -2.52 29.11 0.83
CA PHE A 462 -1.75 28.17 0.02
C PHE A 462 -1.49 26.83 0.73
N SER A 463 -1.47 26.79 2.07
CA SER A 463 -1.23 25.55 2.83
C SER A 463 -2.44 24.62 2.91
N LEU A 464 -3.66 25.18 2.86
CA LEU A 464 -4.89 24.43 3.08
C LEU A 464 -5.09 23.25 2.09
N PRO A 465 -4.83 23.39 0.77
CA PRO A 465 -4.93 22.26 -0.15
C PRO A 465 -3.96 21.12 0.18
N PHE A 466 -2.77 21.42 0.70
CA PHE A 466 -1.78 20.40 1.05
C PHE A 466 -2.17 19.64 2.32
N LEU A 467 -2.71 20.34 3.32
CA LEU A 467 -3.32 19.73 4.51
C LEU A 467 -4.52 18.85 4.16
N ALA A 468 -5.40 19.34 3.28
CA ALA A 468 -6.53 18.56 2.79
C ALA A 468 -6.05 17.31 2.02
N GLY A 469 -5.01 17.45 1.19
CA GLY A 469 -4.35 16.35 0.51
C GLY A 469 -3.73 15.32 1.47
N GLU A 470 -3.14 15.77 2.58
CA GLU A 470 -2.61 14.88 3.62
C GLU A 470 -3.74 14.10 4.31
N CYS A 471 -4.82 14.77 4.71
CA CYS A 471 -6.00 14.11 5.29
C CYS A 471 -6.61 13.10 4.32
N PHE A 472 -6.73 13.47 3.05
CA PHE A 472 -7.23 12.57 2.00
C PHE A 472 -6.30 11.37 1.79
N GLY A 473 -4.98 11.58 1.75
CA GLY A 473 -4.02 10.49 1.61
C GLY A 473 -4.08 9.51 2.77
N ILE A 474 -4.21 10.00 4.01
CA ILE A 474 -4.42 9.17 5.21
C ILE A 474 -5.73 8.37 5.10
N TYR A 475 -6.81 9.00 4.64
CA TYR A 475 -8.09 8.32 4.42
C TYR A 475 -7.99 7.21 3.37
N ILE A 476 -7.31 7.46 2.25
CA ILE A 476 -7.08 6.44 1.22
C ILE A 476 -6.24 5.30 1.75
N LEU A 477 -5.17 5.58 2.51
CA LEU A 477 -4.35 4.55 3.15
C LEU A 477 -5.14 3.71 4.16
N TYR A 478 -6.12 4.30 4.84
CA TYR A 478 -7.00 3.57 5.76
C TYR A 478 -7.98 2.65 5.03
N GLN A 479 -8.37 2.99 3.80
CA GLN A 479 -9.29 2.20 2.98
C GLN A 479 -8.59 1.12 2.14
N SER A 480 -7.27 1.23 1.96
CA SER A 480 -6.43 0.29 1.20
C SER A 480 -5.91 -0.84 2.06
#